data_AF-A0A371B2Y3-F1
#
_entry.id   AF-A0A371B2Y3-F1
#
_cell.length_a   1.000
_cell.length_b   1.000
_cell.length_c   1.000
_cell.angle_alpha   90.00
_cell.angle_beta   90.00
_cell.angle_gamma   90.00
#
_symmetry.space_group_name_H-M   'P 1'
#
loop_
_entity.id
_entity.type
_entity.pdbx_description
1 polymer ?
#
loop_
_entity_poly.entity_id
_entity_poly.type
_entity_poly.pdbx_seq_one_letter_code
_entity_poly.pdbx_strand_id
1 'polypeptide(L)'
;MRIYSDADREFLDREYDARLLSAGFDKAAIYQRESARVLGTIERIPDIVYDPTSGETLDLYPAAKGGPLFVWIHGGYWRSSNKTENAFVAPAFLKAGVSVASIDYTLAPAVSLDEIVRQVRASIAWLYTNAAAYGFDGRRIHIGGHSAGGQLVGMLLADGWRQSFGLPEGVFGAALSVSGLHDLHPLVHNFVNEPLSLDHASASRNSPLEHLPARSTAHLIGTCGGLESSEFKRQTRDYVDAWKARGFGGEEIAMPGFHHFDIILELEKSESPLFARTIQRIREYTN
;
A
#
# COMPACT_ATOMS: atom_id res chain seq x y z
N MET A 1 10.70 9.55 -18.78
CA MET A 1 11.17 8.38 -18.02
C MET A 1 12.68 8.40 -18.00
N ARG A 2 13.32 8.22 -16.83
CA ARG A 2 14.78 8.07 -16.76
C ARG A 2 15.14 6.69 -17.31
N ILE A 3 16.21 6.62 -18.10
CA ILE A 3 16.75 5.36 -18.62
C ILE A 3 17.85 4.93 -17.66
N TYR A 4 17.77 3.70 -17.16
CA TYR A 4 18.76 3.09 -16.25
C TYR A 4 19.49 1.96 -16.96
N SER A 5 20.68 1.66 -16.47
CA SER A 5 21.52 0.58 -16.96
C SER A 5 22.25 -0.10 -15.79
N ASP A 6 22.91 -1.22 -16.06
CA ASP A 6 23.73 -1.91 -15.06
C ASP A 6 24.90 -1.06 -14.56
N ALA A 7 25.32 -0.04 -15.32
CA ALA A 7 26.33 0.92 -14.88
C ALA A 7 25.85 1.78 -13.69
N ASP A 8 24.53 1.89 -13.48
CA ASP A 8 23.93 2.65 -12.39
C ASP A 8 23.74 1.81 -11.11
N ARG A 9 24.11 0.52 -11.13
CA ARG A 9 23.82 -0.43 -10.04
C ARG A 9 24.26 0.07 -8.66
N GLU A 10 25.48 0.61 -8.51
CA GLU A 10 25.97 1.08 -7.19
C GLU A 10 25.09 2.22 -6.63
N PHE A 11 24.71 3.17 -7.50
CA PHE A 11 23.80 4.23 -7.14
C PHE A 11 22.43 3.66 -6.74
N LEU A 12 21.87 2.76 -7.55
CA LEU A 12 20.56 2.17 -7.32
C LEU A 12 20.53 1.29 -6.06
N ASP A 13 21.55 0.47 -5.83
CA ASP A 13 21.65 -0.35 -4.62
C ASP A 13 21.65 0.53 -3.37
N ARG A 14 22.36 1.66 -3.38
CA ARG A 14 22.35 2.62 -2.27
C ARG A 14 20.98 3.29 -2.11
N GLU A 15 20.38 3.79 -3.19
CA GLU A 15 19.13 4.55 -3.12
C GLU A 15 17.92 3.69 -2.77
N TYR A 16 17.94 2.39 -3.09
CA TYR A 16 16.87 1.46 -2.78
C TYR A 16 17.12 0.63 -1.51
N ASP A 17 18.28 0.77 -0.86
CA ASP A 17 18.49 0.24 0.49
C ASP A 17 18.00 1.24 1.56
N ALA A 18 16.72 1.14 1.88
CA ALA A 18 16.09 1.92 2.94
C ALA A 18 16.77 1.76 4.33
N ARG A 19 17.53 0.67 4.55
CA ARG A 19 18.19 0.41 5.85
C ARG A 19 19.41 1.30 6.07
N LEU A 20 20.08 1.74 5.00
CA LEU A 20 21.24 2.63 5.11
C LEU A 20 20.89 3.97 5.77
N LEU A 21 19.67 4.46 5.56
CA LEU A 21 19.17 5.74 6.07
C LEU A 21 18.34 5.60 7.35
N SER A 22 18.25 4.40 7.92
CA SER A 22 17.54 4.11 9.16
C SER A 22 18.42 3.32 10.13
N ALA A 23 19.73 3.56 10.11
CA ALA A 23 20.68 2.85 10.95
C ALA A 23 20.30 3.01 12.44
N GLY A 24 20.29 1.89 13.16
CA GLY A 24 19.89 1.84 14.59
C GLY A 24 18.39 1.66 14.83
N PHE A 25 17.55 1.66 13.78
CA PHE A 25 16.13 1.34 13.91
C PHE A 25 15.91 -0.18 13.83
N ASP A 26 15.55 -0.81 14.94
CA ASP A 26 15.17 -2.22 14.97
C ASP A 26 13.71 -2.41 14.50
N LYS A 27 13.53 -2.37 13.18
CA LYS A 27 12.22 -2.52 12.55
C LYS A 27 11.50 -3.78 13.04
N ALA A 28 12.20 -4.92 13.07
CA ALA A 28 11.58 -6.19 13.42
C ALA A 28 11.06 -6.18 14.87
N ALA A 29 11.89 -5.77 15.83
CA ALA A 29 11.48 -5.73 17.23
C ALA A 29 10.36 -4.69 17.47
N ILE A 30 10.44 -3.52 16.84
CA ILE A 30 9.42 -2.47 17.00
C ILE A 30 8.09 -2.93 16.41
N TYR A 31 8.07 -3.39 15.16
CA TYR A 31 6.82 -3.81 14.50
C TYR A 31 6.20 -5.01 15.22
N GLN A 32 7.02 -5.97 15.64
CA GLN A 32 6.56 -7.11 16.43
C GLN A 32 5.94 -6.64 17.75
N ARG A 33 6.59 -5.74 18.48
CA ARG A 33 6.08 -5.23 19.76
C ARG A 33 4.74 -4.50 19.59
N GLU A 34 4.67 -3.56 18.65
CA GLU A 34 3.45 -2.76 18.44
C GLU A 34 2.30 -3.62 17.90
N SER A 35 2.58 -4.55 16.98
CA SER A 35 1.55 -5.45 16.47
C SER A 35 1.11 -6.49 17.49
N ALA A 36 2.01 -7.05 18.29
CA ALA A 36 1.64 -7.98 19.37
C ALA A 36 0.71 -7.32 20.40
N ARG A 37 0.93 -6.03 20.69
CA ARG A 37 0.03 -5.24 21.53
C ARG A 37 -1.38 -5.19 20.94
N VAL A 38 -1.51 -4.97 19.62
CA VAL A 38 -2.83 -4.95 18.95
C VAL A 38 -3.47 -6.33 18.94
N LEU A 39 -2.73 -7.36 18.51
CA LEU A 39 -3.24 -8.73 18.40
C LEU A 39 -3.71 -9.29 19.76
N GLY A 40 -3.14 -8.82 20.87
CA GLY A 40 -3.55 -9.22 22.22
C GLY A 40 -4.70 -8.39 22.83
N THR A 41 -5.12 -7.28 22.19
CA THR A 41 -6.09 -6.35 22.80
C THR A 41 -7.26 -5.96 21.90
N ILE A 42 -7.15 -6.10 20.59
CA ILE A 42 -8.17 -5.73 19.63
C ILE A 42 -8.80 -6.98 19.03
N GLU A 43 -10.12 -7.04 19.05
CA GLU A 43 -10.89 -8.10 18.40
C GLU A 43 -10.69 -8.05 16.87
N ARG A 44 -10.46 -9.22 16.28
CA ARG A 44 -10.32 -9.39 14.83
C ARG A 44 -10.93 -10.71 14.39
N ILE A 45 -11.30 -10.77 13.11
CA ILE A 45 -11.61 -12.02 12.43
C ILE A 45 -10.34 -12.41 11.65
N PRO A 46 -9.58 -13.40 12.14
CA PRO A 46 -8.30 -13.77 11.56
C PRO A 46 -8.48 -14.64 10.32
N ASP A 47 -7.46 -14.63 9.46
CA ASP A 47 -7.21 -15.68 8.44
C ASP A 47 -8.38 -15.97 7.50
N ILE A 48 -9.11 -14.92 7.12
CA ILE A 48 -10.17 -15.00 6.12
C ILE A 48 -9.52 -15.23 4.76
N VAL A 49 -9.79 -16.39 4.15
CA VAL A 49 -9.34 -16.70 2.77
C VAL A 49 -10.10 -15.84 1.77
N TYR A 50 -9.40 -14.91 1.11
CA TYR A 50 -10.00 -14.04 0.09
C TYR A 50 -9.79 -14.57 -1.33
N ASP A 51 -8.76 -15.40 -1.54
CA ASP A 51 -8.43 -15.98 -2.84
C ASP A 51 -8.26 -17.51 -2.68
N PRO A 52 -9.31 -18.30 -2.98
CA PRO A 52 -9.24 -19.75 -2.89
C PRO A 52 -8.17 -20.40 -3.79
N THR A 53 -7.73 -19.72 -4.85
CA THR A 53 -6.72 -20.26 -5.77
C THR A 53 -5.32 -20.22 -5.16
N SER A 54 -4.97 -19.13 -4.49
CA SER A 54 -3.66 -18.99 -3.83
C SER A 54 -3.69 -19.44 -2.36
N GLY A 55 -4.85 -19.42 -1.71
CA GLY A 55 -5.01 -19.63 -0.27
C GLY A 55 -4.69 -18.40 0.57
N GLU A 56 -4.42 -17.25 -0.06
CA GLU A 56 -4.07 -16.03 0.64
C GLU A 56 -5.22 -15.48 1.48
N THR A 57 -4.84 -14.81 2.57
CA THR A 57 -5.77 -14.42 3.62
C THR A 57 -5.67 -12.96 4.01
N LEU A 58 -6.71 -12.49 4.70
CA LEU A 58 -6.72 -11.20 5.35
C LEU A 58 -7.18 -11.32 6.80
N ASP A 59 -6.82 -10.32 7.60
CA ASP A 59 -7.39 -10.09 8.92
C ASP A 59 -8.33 -8.90 8.85
N LEU A 60 -9.55 -9.10 9.34
CA LEU A 60 -10.53 -8.03 9.44
C LEU A 60 -10.66 -7.55 10.89
N TYR A 61 -10.47 -6.26 11.08
CA TYR A 61 -10.70 -5.53 12.31
C TYR A 61 -11.99 -4.70 12.14
N PRO A 62 -13.15 -5.16 12.67
CA PRO A 62 -14.41 -4.47 12.47
C PRO A 62 -14.51 -3.22 13.36
N ALA A 63 -15.09 -2.14 12.81
CA ALA A 63 -15.47 -0.93 13.54
C ALA A 63 -17.01 -0.79 13.60
N ALA A 64 -17.54 0.41 13.37
CA ALA A 64 -18.98 0.67 13.37
C ALA A 64 -19.68 -0.02 12.18
N LYS A 65 -20.86 -0.61 12.42
CA LYS A 65 -21.68 -1.22 11.37
C LYS A 65 -22.05 -0.22 10.28
N GLY A 66 -21.88 -0.61 9.02
CA GLY A 66 -22.10 0.25 7.85
C GLY A 66 -21.04 1.35 7.68
N GLY A 67 -19.94 1.29 8.43
CA GLY A 67 -18.82 2.21 8.31
C GLY A 67 -17.94 1.95 7.09
N PRO A 68 -17.04 2.89 6.76
CA PRO A 68 -16.05 2.71 5.70
C PRO A 68 -15.05 1.59 6.05
N LEU A 69 -14.42 1.04 5.01
CA LEU A 69 -13.32 0.07 5.13
C LEU A 69 -12.02 0.71 4.66
N PHE A 70 -10.95 0.51 5.42
CA PHE A 70 -9.58 0.81 5.01
C PHE A 70 -8.78 -0.49 4.83
N VAL A 71 -8.32 -0.77 3.61
CA VAL A 71 -7.50 -1.94 3.30
C VAL A 71 -6.04 -1.56 3.40
N TRP A 72 -5.29 -2.24 4.28
CA TRP A 72 -3.86 -2.03 4.46
C TRP A 72 -3.04 -3.11 3.76
N ILE A 73 -2.02 -2.68 3.02
CA ILE A 73 -1.12 -3.53 2.25
C ILE A 73 0.30 -3.32 2.78
N HIS A 74 0.89 -4.36 3.34
CA HIS A 74 2.22 -4.27 3.93
C HIS A 74 3.32 -4.10 2.87
N GLY A 75 4.48 -3.62 3.32
CA GLY A 75 5.69 -3.50 2.50
C GLY A 75 6.57 -4.75 2.53
N GLY A 76 7.87 -4.58 2.30
CA GLY A 76 8.86 -5.67 2.40
C GLY A 76 9.40 -6.17 1.07
N TYR A 77 9.43 -5.30 0.04
CA TYR A 77 9.93 -5.62 -1.31
C TYR A 77 9.32 -6.89 -1.90
N TRP A 78 8.03 -7.13 -1.62
CA TRP A 78 7.27 -8.30 -2.06
C TRP A 78 7.87 -9.67 -1.67
N ARG A 79 8.89 -9.70 -0.81
CA ARG A 79 9.62 -10.91 -0.39
C ARG A 79 9.62 -11.13 1.13
N SER A 80 8.96 -10.25 1.88
CA SER A 80 8.96 -10.30 3.34
C SER A 80 7.78 -9.54 3.94
N SER A 81 7.61 -9.70 5.26
CA SER A 81 6.50 -9.18 6.07
C SER A 81 5.17 -9.90 5.85
N ASN A 82 4.16 -9.50 6.62
CA ASN A 82 2.81 -10.06 6.62
C ASN A 82 1.84 -9.13 7.37
N LYS A 83 0.54 -9.42 7.28
CA LYS A 83 -0.56 -8.70 7.93
C LYS A 83 -0.44 -8.64 9.46
N THR A 84 0.15 -9.66 10.10
CA THR A 84 0.30 -9.71 11.58
C THR A 84 1.44 -8.84 12.08
N GLU A 85 2.50 -8.64 11.30
CA GLU A 85 3.57 -7.69 11.61
C GLU A 85 3.13 -6.23 11.47
N ASN A 86 2.00 -5.98 10.82
CA ASN A 86 1.46 -4.66 10.52
C ASN A 86 0.11 -4.40 11.22
N ALA A 87 -0.30 -5.25 12.16
CA ALA A 87 -1.54 -5.10 12.91
C ALA A 87 -1.63 -3.75 13.64
N PHE A 88 -0.48 -3.17 13.98
CA PHE A 88 -0.37 -1.86 14.61
C PHE A 88 -1.07 -0.73 13.83
N VAL A 89 -1.32 -0.85 12.53
CA VAL A 89 -2.04 0.18 11.75
C VAL A 89 -3.53 0.31 12.16
N ALA A 90 -4.15 -0.76 12.65
CA ALA A 90 -5.61 -0.80 12.85
C ALA A 90 -6.19 0.16 13.91
N PRO A 91 -5.62 0.30 15.13
CA PRO A 91 -6.32 0.89 16.27
C PRO A 91 -6.83 2.32 16.07
N ALA A 92 -6.06 3.18 15.39
CA ALA A 92 -6.47 4.58 15.18
C ALA A 92 -7.66 4.67 14.22
N PHE A 93 -7.68 3.88 13.15
CA PHE A 93 -8.80 3.79 12.21
C PHE A 93 -10.06 3.26 12.90
N LEU A 94 -9.94 2.22 13.74
CA LEU A 94 -11.07 1.68 14.51
C LEU A 94 -11.67 2.74 15.44
N LYS A 95 -10.83 3.50 16.16
CA LYS A 95 -11.28 4.63 16.99
C LYS A 95 -11.96 5.73 16.17
N ALA A 96 -11.59 5.89 14.91
CA ALA A 96 -12.21 6.82 13.98
C ALA A 96 -13.50 6.28 13.32
N GLY A 97 -13.91 5.05 13.64
CA GLY A 97 -15.11 4.40 13.10
C GLY A 97 -14.90 3.73 11.73
N VAL A 98 -13.65 3.45 11.36
CA VAL A 98 -13.26 2.85 10.08
C VAL A 98 -12.79 1.42 10.32
N SER A 99 -13.44 0.44 9.70
CA SER A 99 -12.99 -0.96 9.75
C SER A 99 -11.66 -1.09 9.00
N VAL A 100 -10.80 -2.02 9.40
CA VAL A 100 -9.51 -2.25 8.73
C VAL A 100 -9.40 -3.69 8.24
N ALA A 101 -9.04 -3.88 6.98
CA ALA A 101 -8.63 -5.18 6.46
C ALA A 101 -7.12 -5.16 6.17
N SER A 102 -6.34 -5.93 6.92
CA SER A 102 -4.90 -6.10 6.65
C SER A 102 -4.72 -7.37 5.81
N ILE A 103 -4.21 -7.24 4.59
CA ILE A 103 -4.12 -8.37 3.64
C ILE A 103 -2.70 -8.93 3.59
N ASP A 104 -2.58 -10.25 3.45
CA ASP A 104 -1.37 -10.90 2.96
C ASP A 104 -1.41 -11.03 1.44
N TYR A 105 -0.28 -11.42 0.86
CA TYR A 105 -0.11 -11.89 -0.50
C TYR A 105 1.10 -12.81 -0.55
N THR A 106 1.15 -13.72 -1.53
CA THR A 106 2.25 -14.68 -1.64
C THR A 106 3.55 -13.94 -1.94
N LEU A 107 4.63 -14.32 -1.26
CA LEU A 107 5.91 -13.63 -1.38
C LEU A 107 6.76 -14.19 -2.54
N ALA A 108 7.47 -13.32 -3.24
CA ALA A 108 8.52 -13.71 -4.16
C ALA A 108 9.67 -14.43 -3.42
N PRO A 109 10.32 -15.44 -4.03
CA PRO A 109 10.22 -15.87 -5.42
C PRO A 109 9.14 -16.94 -5.69
N ALA A 110 8.26 -17.25 -4.73
CA ALA A 110 7.27 -18.32 -4.91
C ALA A 110 6.27 -18.01 -6.04
N VAL A 111 5.99 -16.73 -6.28
CA VAL A 111 5.18 -16.22 -7.37
C VAL A 111 5.81 -14.99 -8.00
N SER A 112 5.37 -14.65 -9.22
CA SER A 112 5.77 -13.41 -9.89
C SER A 112 5.07 -12.19 -9.30
N LEU A 113 5.60 -10.99 -9.58
CA LEU A 113 4.93 -9.74 -9.21
C LEU A 113 3.56 -9.59 -9.88
N ASP A 114 3.39 -10.09 -11.11
CA ASP A 114 2.09 -10.11 -11.80
C ASP A 114 1.05 -10.89 -10.99
N GLU A 115 1.43 -12.03 -10.40
CA GLU A 115 0.56 -12.84 -9.56
C GLU A 115 0.27 -12.17 -8.20
N ILE A 116 1.25 -11.51 -7.58
CA ILE A 116 1.04 -10.71 -6.37
C ILE A 116 0.00 -9.61 -6.63
N VAL A 117 0.14 -8.88 -7.73
CA VAL A 117 -0.83 -7.85 -8.13
C VAL A 117 -2.22 -8.46 -8.35
N ARG A 118 -2.32 -9.64 -8.97
CA ARG A 118 -3.60 -10.34 -9.14
C ARG A 118 -4.23 -10.72 -7.81
N GLN A 119 -3.46 -11.26 -6.86
CA GLN A 119 -3.94 -11.63 -5.53
C GLN A 119 -4.46 -10.41 -4.76
N VAL A 120 -3.72 -9.30 -4.78
CA VAL A 120 -4.15 -8.05 -4.12
C VAL A 120 -5.43 -7.50 -4.75
N ARG A 121 -5.61 -7.63 -6.07
CA ARG A 121 -6.87 -7.28 -6.76
C ARG A 121 -8.03 -8.20 -6.34
N ALA A 122 -7.76 -9.49 -6.17
CA ALA A 122 -8.73 -10.46 -5.69
C ALA A 122 -9.22 -10.14 -4.28
N SER A 123 -8.36 -9.65 -3.40
CA SER A 123 -8.76 -9.25 -2.03
C SER A 123 -9.78 -8.11 -2.04
N ILE A 124 -9.62 -7.11 -2.93
CA ILE A 124 -10.59 -6.02 -3.09
C ILE A 124 -11.93 -6.55 -3.61
N ALA A 125 -11.90 -7.41 -4.62
CA ALA A 125 -13.11 -7.99 -5.19
C ALA A 125 -13.89 -8.81 -4.15
N TRP A 126 -13.17 -9.57 -3.33
CA TRP A 126 -13.73 -10.34 -2.23
C TRP A 126 -14.33 -9.43 -1.16
N LEU A 127 -13.61 -8.39 -0.72
CA LEU A 127 -14.08 -7.43 0.29
C LEU A 127 -15.33 -6.68 -0.19
N TYR A 128 -15.36 -6.24 -1.44
CA TYR A 128 -16.52 -5.60 -2.06
C TYR A 128 -17.75 -6.51 -2.04
N THR A 129 -17.57 -7.77 -2.44
CA THR A 129 -18.67 -8.75 -2.52
C THR A 129 -19.19 -9.17 -1.14
N ASN A 130 -18.31 -9.28 -0.15
CA ASN A 130 -18.65 -9.80 1.18
C ASN A 130 -18.96 -8.70 2.21
N ALA A 131 -18.95 -7.42 1.81
CA ALA A 131 -19.08 -6.28 2.71
C ALA A 131 -20.24 -6.38 3.71
N ALA A 132 -21.42 -6.77 3.23
CA ALA A 132 -22.62 -6.90 4.07
C ALA A 132 -22.48 -7.97 5.16
N ALA A 133 -21.81 -9.10 4.85
CA ALA A 133 -21.59 -10.19 5.81
C ALA A 133 -20.67 -9.78 6.95
N TYR A 134 -19.77 -8.82 6.69
CA TYR A 134 -18.77 -8.34 7.63
C TYR A 134 -19.08 -6.95 8.21
N GLY A 135 -20.22 -6.38 7.86
CA GLY A 135 -20.77 -5.19 8.49
C GLY A 135 -20.10 -3.86 8.11
N PHE A 136 -19.40 -3.77 6.97
CA PHE A 136 -18.90 -2.50 6.42
C PHE A 136 -19.59 -2.14 5.11
N ASP A 137 -19.45 -0.90 4.67
CA ASP A 137 -20.01 -0.43 3.40
C ASP A 137 -19.02 -0.69 2.24
N GLY A 138 -19.35 -1.65 1.37
CA GLY A 138 -18.55 -2.01 0.21
C GLY A 138 -18.42 -0.89 -0.84
N ARG A 139 -19.23 0.18 -0.75
CA ARG A 139 -19.10 1.36 -1.62
C ARG A 139 -18.10 2.39 -1.09
N ARG A 140 -17.60 2.20 0.13
CA ARG A 140 -16.70 3.09 0.87
C ARG A 140 -15.39 2.37 1.21
N ILE A 141 -14.77 1.79 0.19
CA ILE A 141 -13.46 1.15 0.30
C ILE A 141 -12.37 2.20 0.07
N HIS A 142 -11.45 2.24 1.02
CA HIS A 142 -10.25 3.04 1.02
C HIS A 142 -9.06 2.11 1.09
N ILE A 143 -7.95 2.50 0.49
CA ILE A 143 -6.76 1.64 0.41
C ILE A 143 -5.54 2.39 0.91
N GLY A 144 -4.60 1.66 1.48
CA GLY A 144 -3.35 2.19 1.95
C GLY A 144 -2.25 1.14 1.91
N GLY A 145 -1.02 1.57 1.67
CA GLY A 145 0.10 0.66 1.72
C GLY A 145 1.45 1.35 1.85
N HIS A 146 2.43 0.56 2.27
CA HIS A 146 3.79 1.02 2.54
C HIS A 146 4.79 0.38 1.59
N SER A 147 5.70 1.17 1.01
CA SER A 147 6.81 0.64 0.21
C SER A 147 6.29 -0.19 -0.98
N ALA A 148 6.61 -1.49 -1.03
CA ALA A 148 5.98 -2.46 -1.93
C ALA A 148 4.43 -2.42 -1.88
N GLY A 149 3.81 -2.24 -0.71
CA GLY A 149 2.38 -2.05 -0.56
C GLY A 149 1.88 -0.72 -1.14
N GLY A 150 2.69 0.33 -1.12
CA GLY A 150 2.38 1.60 -1.80
C GLY A 150 2.39 1.45 -3.33
N GLN A 151 3.30 0.62 -3.86
CA GLN A 151 3.24 0.20 -5.27
C GLN A 151 1.96 -0.57 -5.58
N LEU A 152 1.56 -1.50 -4.71
CA LEU A 152 0.34 -2.28 -4.89
C LEU A 152 -0.93 -1.41 -4.82
N VAL A 153 -0.95 -0.37 -3.97
CA VAL A 153 -1.98 0.69 -4.02
C VAL A 153 -2.04 1.34 -5.40
N GLY A 154 -0.88 1.67 -5.99
CA GLY A 154 -0.82 2.18 -7.36
C GLY A 154 -1.40 1.20 -8.39
N MET A 155 -1.10 -0.10 -8.27
CA MET A 155 -1.63 -1.13 -9.16
C MET A 155 -3.13 -1.43 -8.98
N LEU A 156 -3.67 -1.14 -7.79
CA LEU A 156 -5.12 -1.13 -7.55
C LEU A 156 -5.79 0.09 -8.22
N LEU A 157 -5.13 1.25 -8.21
CA LEU A 157 -5.61 2.46 -8.89
C LEU A 157 -5.48 2.37 -10.41
N ALA A 158 -4.58 1.54 -10.93
CA ALA A 158 -4.40 1.31 -12.35
C ALA A 158 -5.69 0.86 -13.06
N ASP A 159 -5.76 1.11 -14.37
CA ASP A 159 -6.90 0.73 -15.22
C ASP A 159 -6.92 -0.77 -15.57
N GLY A 160 -7.98 -1.21 -16.23
CA GLY A 160 -7.98 -2.45 -17.02
C GLY A 160 -8.12 -3.76 -16.26
N TRP A 161 -8.44 -3.72 -14.96
CA TRP A 161 -8.62 -4.95 -14.15
C TRP A 161 -9.96 -5.03 -13.42
N ARG A 162 -10.60 -3.91 -13.08
CA ARG A 162 -11.81 -3.92 -12.23
C ARG A 162 -12.96 -4.71 -12.84
N GLN A 163 -13.17 -4.57 -14.15
CA GLN A 163 -14.23 -5.26 -14.87
C GLN A 163 -14.07 -6.79 -14.84
N SER A 164 -12.84 -7.32 -14.91
CA SER A 164 -12.62 -8.78 -14.85
C SER A 164 -12.92 -9.37 -13.48
N PHE A 165 -12.98 -8.53 -12.44
CA PHE A 165 -13.37 -8.87 -11.08
C PHE A 165 -14.81 -8.43 -10.73
N GLY A 166 -15.57 -7.89 -11.69
CA GLY A 166 -16.94 -7.44 -11.45
C GLY A 166 -17.07 -6.20 -10.55
N LEU A 167 -16.00 -5.41 -10.43
CA LEU A 167 -15.98 -4.20 -9.62
C LEU A 167 -16.38 -2.96 -10.44
N PRO A 168 -17.03 -1.96 -9.81
CA PRO A 168 -17.28 -0.67 -10.45
C PRO A 168 -15.97 0.12 -10.60
N GLU A 169 -15.92 1.04 -11.58
CA GLU A 169 -14.74 1.90 -11.79
C GLU A 169 -14.43 2.80 -10.58
N GLY A 170 -15.47 3.30 -9.89
CA GLY A 170 -15.36 4.16 -8.71
C GLY A 170 -15.37 3.40 -7.39
N VAL A 171 -14.62 2.30 -7.28
CA VAL A 171 -14.60 1.46 -6.06
C VAL A 171 -13.82 2.09 -4.89
N PHE A 172 -12.89 3.01 -5.18
CA PHE A 172 -12.00 3.60 -4.18
C PHE A 172 -12.32 5.08 -3.88
N GLY A 173 -12.30 5.42 -2.58
CA GLY A 173 -12.26 6.80 -2.09
C GLY A 173 -10.82 7.29 -1.87
N ALA A 174 -10.42 7.56 -0.63
CA ALA A 174 -9.01 7.79 -0.29
C ALA A 174 -8.09 6.59 -0.63
N ALA A 175 -6.93 6.89 -1.23
CA ALA A 175 -5.86 5.94 -1.51
C ALA A 175 -4.52 6.48 -0.99
N LEU A 176 -3.94 5.83 0.02
CA LEU A 176 -2.70 6.24 0.67
C LEU A 176 -1.50 5.43 0.18
N SER A 177 -0.54 6.08 -0.48
CA SER A 177 0.75 5.49 -0.83
C SER A 177 1.86 6.09 0.03
N VAL A 178 2.38 5.29 0.98
CA VAL A 178 3.49 5.67 1.84
C VAL A 178 4.79 5.10 1.27
N SER A 179 5.68 5.96 0.79
CA SER A 179 7.00 5.60 0.28
C SER A 179 6.94 4.56 -0.84
N GLY A 180 5.91 4.65 -1.69
CA GLY A 180 5.61 3.68 -2.75
C GLY A 180 6.58 3.72 -3.93
N LEU A 181 6.69 2.58 -4.62
CA LEU A 181 7.51 2.38 -5.82
C LEU A 181 6.58 2.42 -7.05
N HIS A 182 6.57 3.50 -7.80
CA HIS A 182 5.60 3.72 -8.89
C HIS A 182 6.22 3.53 -10.30
N ASP A 183 7.54 3.53 -10.38
CA ASP A 183 8.38 3.18 -11.53
C ASP A 183 9.38 2.09 -11.10
N LEU A 184 9.23 0.90 -11.69
CA LEU A 184 10.01 -0.29 -11.36
C LEU A 184 11.19 -0.54 -12.31
N HIS A 185 11.35 0.25 -13.38
CA HIS A 185 12.50 0.13 -14.28
C HIS A 185 13.87 0.19 -13.57
N PRO A 186 14.09 1.06 -12.56
CA PRO A 186 15.35 1.08 -11.82
C PRO A 186 15.62 -0.23 -11.08
N LEU A 187 14.58 -0.96 -10.68
CA LEU A 187 14.75 -2.17 -9.89
C LEU A 187 15.36 -3.30 -10.71
N VAL A 188 15.18 -3.32 -12.03
CA VAL A 188 15.78 -4.33 -12.92
C VAL A 188 17.31 -4.41 -12.73
N HIS A 189 17.93 -3.29 -12.36
CA HIS A 189 19.38 -3.12 -12.30
C HIS A 189 19.97 -3.16 -10.87
N ASN A 190 19.19 -3.52 -9.85
CA ASN A 190 19.63 -3.48 -8.45
C ASN A 190 19.30 -4.77 -7.67
N PHE A 191 19.74 -4.87 -6.40
CA PHE A 191 19.58 -6.05 -5.56
C PHE A 191 18.11 -6.44 -5.27
N VAL A 192 17.16 -5.50 -5.39
CA VAL A 192 15.73 -5.78 -5.17
C VAL A 192 15.21 -6.79 -6.20
N ASN A 193 15.85 -6.88 -7.37
CA ASN A 193 15.44 -7.79 -8.43
C ASN A 193 15.72 -9.26 -8.14
N GLU A 194 16.66 -9.58 -7.26
CA GLU A 194 17.11 -10.96 -6.99
C GLU A 194 15.95 -11.94 -6.74
N PRO A 195 14.97 -11.67 -5.86
CA PRO A 195 13.81 -12.54 -5.68
C PRO A 195 12.72 -12.37 -6.75
N LEU A 196 12.67 -11.24 -7.46
CA LEU A 196 11.55 -10.89 -8.34
C LEU A 196 11.75 -11.39 -9.78
N SER A 197 13.02 -11.48 -10.22
CA SER A 197 13.38 -11.79 -11.60
C SER A 197 12.65 -10.91 -12.63
N LEU A 198 12.52 -9.61 -12.34
CA LEU A 198 11.95 -8.64 -13.27
C LEU A 198 12.85 -8.49 -14.49
N ASP A 199 12.20 -8.39 -15.64
CA ASP A 199 12.76 -7.86 -16.87
C ASP A 199 12.09 -6.51 -17.17
N HIS A 200 12.49 -5.84 -18.25
CA HIS A 200 11.89 -4.56 -18.62
C HIS A 200 10.38 -4.67 -18.90
N ALA A 201 9.90 -5.81 -19.41
CA ALA A 201 8.49 -5.98 -19.73
C ALA A 201 7.65 -6.16 -18.46
N SER A 202 8.09 -6.95 -17.49
CA SER A 202 7.42 -7.11 -16.20
C SER A 202 7.57 -5.87 -15.32
N ALA A 203 8.69 -5.14 -15.39
CA ALA A 203 8.83 -3.84 -14.76
C ALA A 203 7.82 -2.82 -15.30
N SER A 204 7.68 -2.70 -16.62
CA SER A 204 6.67 -1.82 -17.25
C SER A 204 5.24 -2.22 -16.86
N ARG A 205 4.87 -3.50 -16.96
CA ARG A 205 3.53 -3.97 -16.56
C ARG A 205 3.19 -3.73 -15.09
N ASN A 206 4.19 -3.65 -14.21
CA ASN A 206 4.02 -3.45 -12.77
C ASN A 206 4.44 -2.07 -12.27
N SER A 207 4.61 -1.09 -13.17
CA SER A 207 4.89 0.31 -12.81
C SER A 207 3.61 1.14 -12.81
N PRO A 208 2.98 1.44 -11.65
CA PRO A 208 1.76 2.25 -11.57
C PRO A 208 1.78 3.54 -12.39
N LEU A 209 2.95 4.18 -12.50
CA LEU A 209 3.13 5.42 -13.25
C LEU A 209 2.78 5.30 -14.74
N GLU A 210 2.89 4.10 -15.32
CA GLU A 210 2.55 3.82 -16.72
C GLU A 210 1.08 3.44 -16.94
N HIS A 211 0.35 3.10 -15.86
CA HIS A 211 -1.01 2.54 -15.92
C HIS A 211 -2.06 3.42 -15.26
N LEU A 212 -1.80 4.73 -15.16
CA LEU A 212 -2.74 5.71 -14.62
C LEU A 212 -4.12 5.60 -15.31
N PRO A 213 -5.22 5.54 -14.55
CA PRO A 213 -6.55 5.29 -15.11
C PRO A 213 -7.04 6.43 -15.98
N ALA A 214 -7.96 6.13 -16.90
CA ALA A 214 -8.62 7.15 -17.71
C ALA A 214 -9.56 8.05 -16.87
N ARG A 215 -10.13 7.49 -15.79
CA ARG A 215 -11.02 8.19 -14.84
C ARG A 215 -10.77 7.65 -13.44
N SER A 216 -10.87 8.52 -12.43
CA SER A 216 -10.84 8.07 -11.04
C SER A 216 -11.67 8.99 -10.14
N THR A 217 -12.37 8.39 -9.19
CA THR A 217 -12.97 9.07 -8.04
C THR A 217 -12.03 9.10 -6.82
N ALA A 218 -10.91 8.38 -6.90
CA ALA A 218 -10.02 8.23 -5.77
C ALA A 218 -9.26 9.52 -5.47
N HIS A 219 -9.07 9.80 -4.17
CA HIS A 219 -8.17 10.85 -3.72
C HIS A 219 -6.82 10.24 -3.35
N LEU A 220 -5.79 10.48 -4.15
CA LEU A 220 -4.45 9.97 -3.89
C LEU A 220 -3.73 10.82 -2.84
N ILE A 221 -3.29 10.18 -1.76
CA ILE A 221 -2.42 10.77 -0.75
C ILE A 221 -1.05 10.10 -0.91
N GLY A 222 -0.08 10.85 -1.42
CA GLY A 222 1.32 10.41 -1.44
C GLY A 222 2.06 10.94 -0.21
N THR A 223 2.97 10.14 0.35
CA THR A 223 3.88 10.62 1.39
C THR A 223 5.20 9.88 1.31
N CYS A 224 6.28 10.56 1.67
CA CYS A 224 7.61 9.97 1.80
C CYS A 224 8.34 10.68 2.95
N GLY A 225 9.10 9.93 3.72
CA GLY A 225 9.89 10.45 4.82
C GLY A 225 10.99 11.39 4.32
N GLY A 226 11.17 12.53 5.01
CA GLY A 226 12.22 13.49 4.68
C GLY A 226 13.63 12.94 4.83
N LEU A 227 13.81 11.88 5.61
CA LEU A 227 15.08 11.19 5.81
C LEU A 227 15.29 10.01 4.85
N GLU A 228 14.36 9.77 3.91
CA GLU A 228 14.51 8.72 2.88
C GLU A 228 15.43 9.16 1.73
N SER A 229 15.77 8.21 0.85
CA SER A 229 16.63 8.44 -0.30
C SER A 229 16.00 9.35 -1.34
N SER A 230 16.80 9.79 -2.31
CA SER A 230 16.29 10.66 -3.37
C SER A 230 15.34 9.92 -4.30
N GLU A 231 15.51 8.61 -4.48
CA GLU A 231 14.66 7.79 -5.34
C GLU A 231 13.26 7.59 -4.75
N PHE A 232 13.12 7.29 -3.45
CA PHE A 232 11.78 7.20 -2.82
C PHE A 232 11.00 8.53 -2.88
N LYS A 233 11.71 9.64 -2.65
CA LYS A 233 11.13 10.99 -2.77
C LYS A 233 10.70 11.28 -4.20
N ARG A 234 11.53 10.97 -5.20
CA ARG A 234 11.19 11.14 -6.61
C ARG A 234 9.98 10.28 -6.99
N GLN A 235 10.01 8.99 -6.68
CA GLN A 235 8.91 8.05 -6.98
C GLN A 235 7.57 8.53 -6.44
N THR A 236 7.56 9.07 -5.22
CA THR A 236 6.36 9.61 -4.59
C THR A 236 5.87 10.85 -5.31
N ARG A 237 6.75 11.83 -5.54
CA ARG A 237 6.42 13.08 -6.24
C ARG A 237 5.93 12.83 -7.66
N ASP A 238 6.68 12.07 -8.45
CA ASP A 238 6.38 11.81 -9.86
C ASP A 238 4.98 11.17 -10.02
N TYR A 239 4.62 10.24 -9.13
CA TYR A 239 3.31 9.59 -9.17
C TYR A 239 2.17 10.54 -8.78
N VAL A 240 2.34 11.32 -7.70
CA VAL A 240 1.34 12.32 -7.29
C VAL A 240 1.16 13.41 -8.35
N ASP A 241 2.25 13.89 -8.94
CA ASP A 241 2.21 14.92 -9.99
C ASP A 241 1.54 14.37 -11.25
N ALA A 242 1.86 13.14 -11.68
CA ALA A 242 1.22 12.52 -12.82
C ALA A 242 -0.28 12.24 -12.58
N TRP A 243 -0.66 11.85 -11.36
CA TRP A 243 -2.05 11.70 -10.96
C TRP A 243 -2.82 13.02 -11.05
N LYS A 244 -2.25 14.11 -10.49
CA LYS A 244 -2.84 15.45 -10.55
C LYS A 244 -2.87 16.02 -11.96
N ALA A 245 -1.90 15.69 -12.81
CA ALA A 245 -1.88 16.10 -14.21
C ALA A 245 -3.03 15.49 -15.04
N ARG A 246 -3.63 14.37 -14.58
CA ARG A 246 -4.88 13.81 -15.12
C ARG A 246 -6.14 14.54 -14.62
N GLY A 247 -5.99 15.56 -13.78
CA GLY A 247 -7.10 16.29 -13.16
C GLY A 247 -7.74 15.57 -11.97
N PHE A 248 -7.12 14.51 -11.46
CA PHE A 248 -7.63 13.75 -10.32
C PHE A 248 -7.27 14.43 -8.99
N GLY A 249 -8.07 14.16 -7.95
CA GLY A 249 -7.78 14.63 -6.61
C GLY A 249 -6.52 13.96 -6.07
N GLY A 250 -5.51 14.74 -5.70
CA GLY A 250 -4.34 14.20 -5.03
C GLY A 250 -3.51 15.26 -4.30
N GLU A 251 -2.76 14.80 -3.30
CA GLU A 251 -1.89 15.61 -2.47
C GLU A 251 -0.67 14.84 -1.98
N GLU A 252 0.38 15.59 -1.62
CA GLU A 252 1.56 15.07 -0.91
C GLU A 252 1.52 15.56 0.54
N ILE A 253 1.76 14.67 1.49
CA ILE A 253 1.94 15.02 2.91
C ILE A 253 3.43 15.02 3.23
N ALA A 254 3.93 16.15 3.70
CA ALA A 254 5.33 16.28 4.10
C ALA A 254 5.57 15.63 5.48
N MET A 255 6.51 14.69 5.54
CA MET A 255 6.93 14.00 6.77
C MET A 255 8.45 14.16 6.99
N PRO A 256 8.96 15.40 7.19
CA PRO A 256 10.40 15.72 7.08
C PRO A 256 11.29 15.01 8.10
N GLY A 257 10.76 14.68 9.28
CA GLY A 257 11.50 14.05 10.38
C GLY A 257 11.48 12.53 10.40
N PHE A 258 10.90 11.89 9.38
CA PHE A 258 10.70 10.44 9.35
C PHE A 258 11.57 9.79 8.27
N HIS A 259 11.99 8.56 8.54
CA HIS A 259 12.64 7.66 7.59
C HIS A 259 11.65 6.57 7.12
N HIS A 260 12.12 5.63 6.30
CA HIS A 260 11.26 4.66 5.63
C HIS A 260 10.45 3.75 6.58
N PHE A 261 10.95 3.46 7.80
CA PHE A 261 10.33 2.48 8.70
C PHE A 261 9.54 3.06 9.88
N ASP A 262 9.75 4.32 10.27
CA ASP A 262 9.02 4.94 11.37
C ASP A 262 7.82 5.77 10.87
N ILE A 263 7.85 6.22 9.62
CA ILE A 263 6.76 6.97 8.99
C ILE A 263 5.41 6.27 9.08
N ILE A 264 5.36 4.93 9.04
CA ILE A 264 4.07 4.22 9.11
C ILE A 264 3.56 4.01 10.53
N LEU A 265 4.41 4.15 11.55
CA LEU A 265 3.98 4.16 12.95
C LEU A 265 3.14 5.41 13.27
N GLU A 266 3.24 6.43 12.41
CA GLU A 266 2.39 7.62 12.49
C GLU A 266 0.92 7.34 12.20
N LEU A 267 0.59 6.20 11.55
CA LEU A 267 -0.80 5.77 11.38
C LEU A 267 -1.45 5.33 12.69
N GLU A 268 -0.68 5.05 13.75
CA GLU A 268 -1.21 4.80 15.10
C GLU A 268 -1.60 6.07 15.86
N LYS A 269 -1.08 7.21 15.42
CA LYS A 269 -1.16 8.48 16.14
C LYS A 269 -2.26 9.33 15.54
N SER A 270 -3.35 9.52 16.29
CA SER A 270 -4.53 10.28 15.85
C SER A 270 -4.23 11.72 15.44
N GLU A 271 -3.20 12.30 16.03
CA GLU A 271 -2.73 13.67 15.86
C GLU A 271 -1.68 13.81 14.75
N SER A 272 -1.17 12.69 14.22
CA SER A 272 -0.18 12.75 13.14
C SER A 272 -0.81 13.36 11.90
N PRO A 273 -0.10 14.27 11.19
CA PRO A 273 -0.59 14.84 9.93
C PRO A 273 -1.00 13.76 8.92
N LEU A 274 -0.24 12.65 8.86
CA LEU A 274 -0.50 11.55 7.96
C LEU A 274 -1.85 10.87 8.24
N PHE A 275 -2.09 10.47 9.49
CA PHE A 275 -3.33 9.84 9.89
C PHE A 275 -4.52 10.80 9.79
N ALA A 276 -4.38 12.00 10.35
CA ALA A 276 -5.45 13.01 10.39
C ALA A 276 -5.95 13.34 8.98
N ARG A 277 -5.03 13.51 8.02
CA ARG A 277 -5.39 13.81 6.64
C ARG A 277 -6.02 12.61 5.93
N THR A 278 -5.52 11.40 6.18
CA THR A 278 -6.11 10.16 5.65
C THR A 278 -7.56 10.01 6.10
N ILE A 279 -7.83 10.16 7.40
CA ILE A 279 -9.18 10.11 7.95
C ILE A 279 -10.07 11.23 7.40
N GLN A 280 -9.53 12.43 7.22
CA GLN A 280 -10.28 13.52 6.60
C GLN A 280 -10.78 13.13 5.20
N ARG A 281 -9.91 12.56 4.35
CA ARG A 281 -10.31 12.10 3.00
C ARG A 281 -11.30 10.95 3.02
N ILE A 282 -11.18 10.04 3.99
CA ILE A 282 -12.17 8.97 4.21
C ILE A 282 -13.55 9.55 4.57
N ARG A 283 -13.60 10.62 5.36
CA ARG A 283 -14.85 11.28 5.80
C ARG A 283 -15.48 12.17 4.72
N GLU A 284 -14.66 12.84 3.92
CA GLU A 284 -15.11 13.69 2.80
C GLU A 284 -15.67 12.86 1.63
N TYR A 285 -15.31 11.58 1.56
CA TYR A 285 -15.82 10.68 0.53
C TYR A 285 -17.30 10.37 0.72
N THR A 286 -18.11 10.83 -0.22
CA THR A 286 -19.55 10.60 -0.30
C THR A 286 -19.84 10.06 -1.71
N ASN A 287 -20.14 8.76 -1.82
CA ASN A 287 -20.36 8.06 -3.10
C ASN A 287 -21.76 7.49 -3.20
#